data_AF-A0A0J7K8M6-F1
#
_entry.id   AF-A0A0J7K8M6-F1
#
_cell.length_a   1.000
_cell.length_b   1.000
_cell.length_c   1.000
_cell.angle_alpha   90.00
_cell.angle_beta   90.00
_cell.angle_gamma   90.00
#
_symmetry.space_group_name_H-M   'P 1'
#
loop_
_entity.id
_entity.type
_entity.pdbx_description
1 polymer ?
#
loop_
_entity_poly.entity_id
_entity_poly.type
_entity_poly.pdbx_seq_one_letter_code
_entity_poly.pdbx_strand_id
1 'polypeptide(L)'
;MYWLTGRHSQLSSESKIAIYKPILKPVWTYDIQLWRTTKESNIDILERFQTKTLRTMLGIPYHISNKIIYDNLKINAIRIEIAKYSKNYKTRFIQHPKVLASDLLNPMNIHFRRLKRSNTLDLTHRF
;
A
#
# COMPACT_ATOMS: atom_id res chain seq x y z
N MET A 1 -9.38 -17.76 -8.52
CA MET A 1 -9.12 -17.83 -7.06
C MET A 1 -10.35 -17.75 -6.17
N TYR A 2 -11.52 -17.32 -6.67
CA TYR A 2 -12.72 -17.19 -5.83
C TYR A 2 -13.13 -18.48 -5.10
N TRP A 3 -12.90 -19.65 -5.69
CA TRP A 3 -13.17 -20.94 -5.06
C TRP A 3 -12.35 -21.17 -3.77
N LEU A 4 -11.12 -20.69 -3.72
CA LEU A 4 -10.19 -20.89 -2.60
C LEU A 4 -10.41 -19.85 -1.51
N THR A 5 -10.53 -18.57 -1.91
CA THR A 5 -10.58 -17.45 -0.96
C THR A 5 -11.99 -16.93 -0.73
N GLY A 6 -13.01 -17.47 -1.39
CA GLY A 6 -14.38 -16.98 -1.30
C GLY A 6 -15.02 -17.16 0.08
N ARG A 7 -16.14 -16.47 0.29
CA ARG A 7 -16.93 -16.57 1.54
C ARG A 7 -17.34 -18.01 1.84
N HIS A 8 -17.78 -18.74 0.81
CA HIS A 8 -18.24 -20.12 0.90
C HIS A 8 -17.13 -21.18 0.87
N SER A 9 -15.86 -20.76 0.79
CA SER A 9 -14.73 -21.70 0.92
C SER A 9 -14.68 -22.27 2.34
N GLN A 10 -14.48 -23.59 2.43
CA GLN A 10 -14.36 -24.35 3.69
C GLN A 10 -13.08 -24.07 4.48
N LEU A 11 -12.14 -23.28 3.93
CA LEU A 11 -10.92 -22.90 4.63
C LEU A 11 -11.19 -22.06 5.87
N SER A 12 -10.36 -22.25 6.91
CA SER A 12 -10.40 -21.40 8.10
C SER A 12 -10.06 -19.95 7.75
N SER A 13 -10.51 -19.02 8.60
CA SER A 13 -10.17 -17.60 8.48
C SER A 13 -8.66 -17.37 8.50
N GLU A 14 -7.89 -18.07 9.37
CA GLU A 14 -6.43 -17.94 9.37
C GLU A 14 -5.81 -18.41 8.06
N SER A 15 -6.31 -19.52 7.50
CA SER A 15 -5.81 -20.06 6.23
C SER A 15 -6.04 -19.08 5.08
N LYS A 16 -7.22 -18.44 5.02
CA LYS A 16 -7.51 -17.39 4.02
C LYS A 16 -6.59 -16.18 4.17
N ILE A 17 -6.28 -15.76 5.39
CA ILE A 17 -5.32 -14.68 5.66
C ILE A 17 -3.90 -15.10 5.25
N ALA A 18 -3.52 -16.34 5.54
CA ALA A 18 -2.24 -16.92 5.16
C ALA A 18 -2.09 -17.04 3.64
N ILE A 19 -3.18 -17.05 2.87
CA ILE A 19 -3.17 -16.93 1.40
C ILE A 19 -3.12 -15.46 0.97
N TYR A 20 -3.87 -14.58 1.63
CA TYR A 20 -3.89 -13.14 1.31
C TYR A 20 -2.51 -12.50 1.42
N LYS A 21 -1.78 -12.78 2.50
CA LYS A 21 -0.47 -12.16 2.79
C LYS A 21 0.63 -12.45 1.75
N PRO A 22 0.82 -13.68 1.24
CA PRO A 22 1.83 -14.00 0.24
C PRO A 22 1.36 -13.89 -1.21
N ILE A 23 0.06 -13.91 -1.50
CA ILE A 23 -0.42 -13.87 -2.90
C ILE A 23 -1.01 -12.52 -3.25
N LEU A 24 -2.05 -12.08 -2.52
CA LEU A 24 -2.80 -10.88 -2.87
C LEU A 24 -2.07 -9.59 -2.48
N LYS A 25 -1.41 -9.57 -1.31
CA LYS A 25 -0.65 -8.41 -0.86
C LYS A 25 0.54 -8.09 -1.79
N PRO A 26 1.35 -9.06 -2.24
CA PRO A 26 2.44 -8.81 -3.20
C PRO A 26 2.02 -8.15 -4.50
N VAL A 27 0.84 -8.49 -5.04
CA VAL A 27 0.34 -7.90 -6.29
C VAL A 27 0.32 -6.37 -6.21
N TRP A 28 -0.37 -5.80 -5.21
CA TRP A 28 -0.44 -4.34 -5.10
C TRP A 28 0.79 -3.73 -4.44
N THR A 29 1.54 -4.48 -3.60
CA THR A 29 2.77 -3.94 -2.98
C THR A 29 3.93 -3.80 -3.95
N TYR A 30 4.05 -4.69 -4.93
CA TYR A 30 5.02 -4.57 -6.02
C TYR A 30 4.80 -3.27 -6.79
N ASP A 31 3.55 -3.01 -7.16
CA ASP A 31 3.19 -1.84 -7.95
C ASP A 31 3.22 -0.51 -7.18
N ILE A 32 3.41 -0.52 -5.84
CA ILE A 32 3.53 0.71 -5.03
C ILE A 32 4.57 1.64 -5.64
N GLN A 33 5.68 1.12 -6.16
CA GLN A 33 6.73 1.94 -6.76
C GLN A 33 6.21 2.76 -7.96
N LEU A 34 5.25 2.22 -8.70
CA LEU A 34 4.64 2.82 -9.88
C LEU A 34 3.49 3.77 -9.54
N TRP A 35 2.54 3.34 -8.68
CA TRP A 35 1.31 4.10 -8.44
C TRP A 35 1.31 4.94 -7.16
N ARG A 36 2.33 4.87 -6.27
CA ARG A 36 2.33 5.66 -5.02
C ARG A 36 2.24 7.18 -5.20
N THR A 37 2.68 7.70 -6.34
CA THR A 37 2.62 9.13 -6.68
C THR A 37 1.32 9.54 -7.39
N THR A 38 0.35 8.64 -7.47
CA THR A 38 -0.94 8.91 -8.10
C THR A 38 -1.83 9.79 -7.21
N LYS A 39 -2.93 10.27 -7.80
CA LYS A 39 -3.95 11.05 -7.10
C LYS A 39 -4.60 10.23 -5.99
N GLU A 40 -5.05 10.93 -4.95
CA GLU A 40 -5.73 10.34 -3.79
C GLU A 40 -6.90 9.43 -4.19
N SER A 41 -7.71 9.86 -5.17
CA SER A 41 -8.82 9.09 -5.70
C SER A 41 -8.44 7.69 -6.17
N ASN A 42 -7.24 7.50 -6.72
CA ASN A 42 -6.77 6.20 -7.19
C ASN A 42 -6.31 5.32 -6.03
N ILE A 43 -5.70 5.93 -5.00
CA ILE A 43 -5.33 5.25 -3.76
C ILE A 43 -6.60 4.77 -3.04
N ASP A 44 -7.67 5.57 -3.03
CA ASP A 44 -8.97 5.20 -2.47
C ASP A 44 -9.62 4.04 -3.21
N ILE A 45 -9.40 3.89 -4.52
CA ILE A 45 -9.86 2.72 -5.28
C ILE A 45 -9.12 1.46 -4.80
N LEU A 46 -7.81 1.54 -4.62
CA LEU A 46 -7.00 0.42 -4.13
C LEU A 46 -7.35 0.05 -2.68
N GLU A 47 -7.56 1.04 -1.81
CA GLU A 47 -7.99 0.82 -0.43
C GLU A 47 -9.38 0.18 -0.35
N ARG A 48 -10.31 0.61 -1.23
CA ARG A 48 -11.61 -0.06 -1.41
C ARG A 48 -11.46 -1.49 -1.92
N PHE A 49 -10.51 -1.75 -2.82
CA PHE A 49 -10.22 -3.10 -3.30
C PHE A 49 -9.71 -4.00 -2.16
N GLN A 50 -8.74 -3.54 -1.37
CA GLN A 50 -8.21 -4.26 -0.20
C GLN A 50 -9.33 -4.62 0.78
N THR A 51 -10.11 -3.61 1.18
CA THR A 51 -11.19 -3.76 2.17
C THR A 51 -12.33 -4.65 1.69
N LYS A 52 -12.74 -4.54 0.42
CA LYS A 52 -13.74 -5.43 -0.18
C LYS A 52 -13.22 -6.87 -0.23
N THR A 53 -11.99 -7.06 -0.68
CA THR A 53 -11.38 -8.40 -0.78
C THR A 53 -11.35 -9.08 0.60
N LEU A 54 -10.84 -8.41 1.63
CA LEU A 54 -10.81 -8.97 2.99
C LEU A 54 -12.21 -9.30 3.53
N ARG A 55 -13.19 -8.42 3.32
CA ARG A 55 -14.57 -8.68 3.75
C ARG A 55 -15.21 -9.85 3.03
N THR A 56 -15.01 -9.95 1.72
CA THR A 56 -15.53 -11.07 0.93
C THR A 56 -14.88 -12.37 1.36
N MET A 57 -13.56 -12.38 1.60
CA MET A 57 -12.83 -13.59 2.00
C MET A 57 -13.27 -14.10 3.38
N LEU A 58 -13.42 -13.19 4.35
CA LEU A 58 -13.67 -13.52 5.75
C LEU A 58 -15.15 -13.46 6.15
N GLY A 59 -16.04 -13.11 5.22
CA GLY A 59 -17.47 -12.99 5.51
C GLY A 59 -17.84 -11.81 6.43
N ILE A 60 -16.97 -10.80 6.54
CA ILE A 60 -17.15 -9.67 7.47
C ILE A 60 -18.26 -8.74 6.97
N PRO A 61 -19.23 -8.35 7.82
CA PRO A 61 -20.30 -7.42 7.45
C PRO A 61 -19.83 -5.98 7.23
N TYR A 62 -20.63 -5.19 6.51
CA TYR A 62 -20.26 -3.83 6.10
C TYR A 62 -20.23 -2.80 7.23
N HIS A 63 -21.00 -3.00 8.31
CA HIS A 63 -21.07 -2.07 9.44
C HIS A 63 -19.80 -2.06 10.31
N ILE A 64 -18.93 -3.08 10.17
CA ILE A 64 -17.67 -3.14 10.92
C ILE A 64 -16.66 -2.15 10.31
N SER A 65 -16.06 -1.33 11.17
CA SER A 65 -15.05 -0.34 10.80
C SER A 65 -13.80 -1.00 10.18
N ASN A 66 -13.25 -0.37 9.13
CA ASN A 66 -12.00 -0.81 8.49
C ASN A 66 -10.83 -0.89 9.48
N LYS A 67 -10.77 0.03 10.47
CA LYS A 67 -9.70 0.05 11.47
C LYS A 67 -9.67 -1.25 12.28
N ILE A 68 -10.83 -1.68 12.79
CA ILE A 68 -10.99 -2.93 13.55
C ILE A 68 -10.55 -4.13 12.72
N ILE A 69 -10.90 -4.15 11.42
CA ILE A 69 -10.49 -5.24 10.51
C ILE A 69 -8.97 -5.29 10.39
N TYR A 70 -8.32 -4.16 10.17
CA TYR A 70 -6.87 -4.09 10.02
C TYR A 70 -6.12 -4.48 11.30
N ASP A 71 -6.60 -4.00 12.45
CA ASP A 71 -5.99 -4.28 13.75
C ASP A 71 -6.10 -5.78 14.11
N ASN A 72 -7.29 -6.37 13.95
CA ASN A 72 -7.52 -7.79 14.25
C ASN A 72 -6.74 -8.72 13.32
N LEU A 73 -6.64 -8.38 12.02
CA LEU A 73 -5.95 -9.21 11.03
C LEU A 73 -4.43 -8.99 11.00
N LYS A 74 -3.94 -7.96 11.72
CA LYS A 74 -2.55 -7.48 11.67
C LYS A 74 -2.12 -7.18 10.23
N ILE A 75 -2.99 -6.48 9.48
CA ILE A 75 -2.74 -6.07 8.08
C ILE A 75 -2.76 -4.55 8.02
N ASN A 76 -1.68 -3.96 7.52
CA ASN A 76 -1.59 -2.52 7.32
C ASN A 76 -2.55 -2.05 6.21
N ALA A 77 -3.15 -0.88 6.42
CA ALA A 77 -3.81 -0.15 5.35
C ALA A 77 -2.80 0.23 4.25
N ILE A 78 -3.28 0.32 3.01
CA ILE A 78 -2.47 0.68 1.86
C ILE A 78 -1.66 1.96 2.09
N ARG A 79 -2.26 3.01 2.68
CA ARG A 79 -1.59 4.29 2.95
C ARG A 79 -0.36 4.15 3.86
N ILE A 80 -0.47 3.31 4.89
CA ILE A 80 0.63 3.01 5.82
C ILE A 80 1.77 2.28 5.10
N GLU A 81 1.44 1.33 4.22
CA GLU A 81 2.45 0.66 3.40
C GLU A 81 3.13 1.66 2.44
N ILE A 82 2.39 2.54 1.77
CA ILE A 82 2.99 3.57 0.90
C ILE A 82 4.01 4.42 1.67
N ALA A 83 3.66 4.87 2.88
CA ALA A 83 4.57 5.64 3.72
C ALA A 83 5.83 4.83 4.09
N LYS A 84 5.67 3.57 4.49
CA LYS A 84 6.76 2.63 4.80
C LYS A 84 7.69 2.41 3.61
N TYR A 85 7.15 2.09 2.44
CA TYR A 85 7.92 1.89 1.21
C TYR A 85 8.63 3.18 0.77
N SER A 86 8.02 4.34 0.99
CA SER A 86 8.63 5.64 0.68
C SER A 86 9.79 5.97 1.60
N LYS A 87 9.66 5.68 2.90
CA LYS A 87 10.78 5.78 3.86
C LYS A 87 11.93 4.87 3.47
N ASN A 88 11.66 3.60 3.18
CA ASN A 88 12.67 2.62 2.75
C ASN A 88 13.33 3.00 1.41
N TYR A 89 12.58 3.61 0.50
CA TYR A 89 13.14 4.12 -0.75
C TYR A 89 14.13 5.26 -0.49
N LYS A 90 13.75 6.22 0.37
CA LYS A 90 14.63 7.34 0.76
C LYS A 90 15.91 6.85 1.44
N THR A 91 15.83 5.89 2.36
CA THR A 91 17.03 5.36 3.03
C THR A 91 17.99 4.67 2.06
N ARG A 92 17.48 3.83 1.14
CA ARG A 92 18.31 3.20 0.10
C ARG A 92 19.00 4.21 -0.80
N PHE A 93 18.33 5.32 -1.07
CA PHE A 93 18.84 6.37 -1.93
C PHE A 93 19.94 7.20 -1.27
N ILE A 94 19.83 7.44 0.05
CA ILE A 94 20.88 8.07 0.87
C ILE A 94 22.12 7.15 0.97
N GLN A 95 21.91 5.84 1.12
CA GLN A 95 22.98 4.85 1.23
C GLN A 95 23.63 4.51 -0.12
N HIS A 96 23.10 5.02 -1.22
CA HIS A 96 23.59 4.68 -2.55
C HIS A 96 24.96 5.30 -2.79
N PRO A 97 25.95 4.57 -3.34
CA PRO A 97 27.33 5.04 -3.46
C PRO A 97 27.49 6.24 -4.41
N LYS A 98 26.54 6.48 -5.31
CA LYS A 98 26.60 7.60 -6.26
C LYS A 98 26.06 8.89 -5.63
N VAL A 99 26.89 9.93 -5.63
CA VAL A 99 26.55 11.29 -5.14
C VAL A 99 25.35 11.91 -5.88
N LEU A 100 25.21 11.65 -7.19
CA LEU A 100 24.06 12.11 -7.96
C LEU A 100 22.72 11.58 -7.44
N ALA A 101 22.72 10.42 -6.78
CA ALA A 101 21.51 9.92 -6.12
C ALA A 101 21.17 10.83 -4.94
N SER A 102 22.09 11.08 -3.99
CA SER A 102 21.82 12.02 -2.89
C SER A 102 21.40 13.41 -3.37
N ASP A 103 21.93 13.89 -4.49
CA ASP A 103 21.59 15.21 -5.04
C ASP A 103 20.13 15.33 -5.51
N LEU A 104 19.49 14.22 -5.88
CA LEU A 104 18.07 14.18 -6.24
C LEU A 104 17.15 14.34 -5.02
N LEU A 105 17.68 14.22 -3.79
CA LEU A 105 16.95 14.54 -2.56
C LEU A 105 17.03 16.03 -2.21
N ASN A 106 17.91 16.80 -2.85
CA ASN A 106 18.11 18.19 -2.48
C ASN A 106 16.85 19.02 -2.82
N PRO A 107 16.20 19.63 -1.81
CA PRO A 107 14.97 20.39 -2.02
C PRO A 107 15.20 21.63 -2.89
N MET A 108 16.44 22.13 -2.93
CA MET A 108 16.85 23.22 -3.83
C MET A 108 16.69 22.83 -5.31
N ASN A 109 16.91 21.57 -5.69
CA ASN A 109 16.79 21.16 -7.10
C ASN A 109 15.34 21.05 -7.60
N ILE A 110 14.34 21.20 -6.71
CA ILE A 110 12.92 21.09 -7.05
C ILE A 110 12.39 22.49 -7.40
N HIS A 111 13.00 23.14 -8.40
CA HIS A 111 12.69 24.54 -8.66
C HIS A 111 11.29 24.76 -9.23
N PHE A 112 10.74 23.88 -10.08
CA PHE A 112 9.36 24.01 -10.56
C PHE A 112 8.75 22.65 -10.95
N ARG A 113 7.56 22.34 -10.42
CA ARG A 113 6.83 21.11 -10.79
C ARG A 113 5.74 21.43 -11.81
N ARG A 114 5.88 20.88 -13.02
CA ARG A 114 4.88 21.01 -14.10
C ARG A 114 3.51 20.45 -13.71
N LEU A 115 3.47 19.32 -13.00
CA LEU A 115 2.23 18.62 -12.65
C LEU A 115 1.96 18.70 -11.14
N LYS A 116 0.69 18.95 -10.78
CA LYS A 116 0.18 18.85 -9.39
C LYS A 116 0.10 17.38 -8.95
N ARG A 117 1.26 16.74 -8.74
CA ARG A 117 1.39 15.36 -8.27
C ARG A 117 2.35 15.32 -7.09
N SER A 118 2.08 14.44 -6.13
CA SER A 118 3.00 14.17 -5.02
C SER A 118 4.29 13.55 -5.56
N ASN A 119 5.44 14.06 -5.17
CA ASN A 119 6.73 13.43 -5.50
C ASN A 119 6.98 12.23 -4.58
N THR A 120 7.75 11.25 -5.03
CA THR A 120 8.16 10.08 -4.24
C THR A 120 8.79 10.44 -2.90
N LEU A 121 9.39 11.62 -2.80
CA LEU A 121 10.06 12.13 -1.60
C LEU A 121 9.10 12.78 -0.59
N ASP A 122 7.96 13.30 -1.06
CA ASP A 122 6.97 13.96 -0.22
C ASP A 122 6.02 12.96 0.45
N LEU A 123 6.04 11.70 0.00
CA LEU A 123 5.13 10.64 0.44
C LEU A 123 5.34 10.19 1.89
N THR A 124 6.48 10.53 2.52
CA THR A 124 6.71 10.18 3.93
C THR A 124 5.82 10.97 4.89
N HIS A 125 5.34 12.15 4.48
CA HIS A 125 4.49 13.03 5.30
C HIS A 125 3.06 13.18 4.75
N ARG A 126 2.73 12.43 3.68
CA ARG A 126 1.46 12.58 2.96
C ARG A 126 0.27 11.92 3.68
N PHE A 127 0.52 10.92 4.53
CA PHE A 127 -0.51 10.08 5.16
C PHE A 127 -0.29 9.95 6.66
#